data_AF-A0A4Z0V7C7-F1
#
_entry.id   AF-A0A4Z0V7C7-F1
#
_cell.length_a   1.000
_cell.length_b   1.000
_cell.length_c   1.000
_cell.angle_alpha   90.00
_cell.angle_beta   90.00
_cell.angle_gamma   90.00
#
_symmetry.space_group_name_H-M   'P 1'
#
loop_
_entity.id
_entity.type
_entity.pdbx_description
1 polymer ?
#
loop_
_entity_poly.entity_id
_entity_poly.type
_entity_poly.pdbx_seq_one_letter_code
_entity_poly.pdbx_strand_id
1 'polypeptide(L)'
;MVITILPQDEIRFVKTISVVQEIGGVPHRAEMIYLRRPMPNYKMKPASNPDEGLYFGNKEERYPSDIIDDLILEGVKKVYSEVHVRTSLLLFNTELDHYKRILPNFRQESFSIRVFPHIEDIDEVIASGKTSFPGFLKNLILYCFPHETQFFQDNCSILEYAIDKENEITDLWKRLEEEVSFFNL
;
A
#
# COMPACT_ATOMS: atom_id res chain seq x y z
N MET A 1 32.42 6.32 -4.56
CA MET A 1 31.00 5.93 -4.66
C MET A 1 30.50 6.36 -6.02
N VAL A 2 29.93 5.45 -6.81
CA VAL A 2 29.35 5.76 -8.14
C VAL A 2 27.85 5.60 -8.03
N ILE A 3 27.12 6.67 -8.34
CA ILE A 3 25.64 6.66 -8.38
C ILE A 3 25.25 6.30 -9.82
N THR A 4 24.51 5.21 -9.98
CA THR A 4 24.03 4.73 -11.28
C THR A 4 22.52 4.67 -11.29
N ILE A 5 21.92 5.08 -12.41
CA ILE A 5 20.49 4.91 -12.66
C ILE A 5 20.20 3.41 -12.78
N LEU A 6 19.12 2.97 -12.15
CA LEU A 6 18.64 1.59 -12.23
C LEU A 6 18.11 1.27 -13.64
N PRO A 7 18.20 0.00 -14.07
CA PRO A 7 17.46 -0.47 -15.24
C PRO A 7 15.97 -0.08 -15.19
N GLN A 8 15.36 0.16 -16.35
CA GLN A 8 13.98 0.66 -16.42
C GLN A 8 12.98 -0.26 -15.70
N ASP A 9 13.21 -1.57 -15.75
CA ASP A 9 12.41 -2.60 -15.10
C ASP A 9 12.66 -2.72 -13.59
N GLU A 10 13.64 -2.01 -13.03
CA GLU A 10 13.91 -1.89 -11.59
C GLU A 10 13.42 -0.56 -10.98
N ILE A 11 13.15 0.46 -11.81
CA ILE A 11 12.62 1.75 -11.34
C ILE A 11 11.23 1.56 -10.74
N ARG A 12 11.01 2.10 -9.53
CA ARG A 12 9.72 1.99 -8.80
C ARG A 12 9.38 3.29 -8.10
N PHE A 13 8.09 3.49 -7.83
CA PHE A 13 7.64 4.32 -6.73
C PHE A 13 7.60 3.47 -5.47
N VAL A 14 8.30 3.89 -4.42
CA VAL A 14 8.22 3.27 -3.10
C VAL A 14 7.16 3.99 -2.30
N LYS A 15 6.11 3.26 -1.92
CA LYS A 15 5.03 3.74 -1.08
C LYS A 15 5.27 3.26 0.34
N THR A 16 5.43 4.20 1.25
CA THR A 16 5.57 3.95 2.68
C THR A 16 4.32 4.47 3.39
N ILE A 17 3.61 3.58 4.06
CA ILE A 17 2.51 3.91 4.97
C ILE A 17 3.02 3.70 6.38
N SER A 18 3.34 4.78 7.08
CA SER A 18 3.71 4.74 8.49
C SER A 18 2.43 4.76 9.33
N VAL A 19 2.31 3.82 10.26
CA VAL A 19 1.18 3.68 11.17
C VAL A 19 1.63 3.87 12.61
N VAL A 20 0.75 4.44 13.43
CA VAL A 20 0.95 4.53 14.87
C VAL A 20 -0.23 3.87 15.59
N GLN A 21 0.08 3.05 16.59
CA GLN A 21 -0.89 2.45 17.48
C GLN A 21 -0.57 2.87 18.92
N GLU A 22 -1.56 3.44 19.61
CA GLU A 22 -1.39 3.84 21.00
C GLU A 22 -1.92 2.75 21.94
N ILE A 23 -1.05 2.22 22.81
CA ILE A 23 -1.41 1.20 23.79
C ILE A 23 -0.96 1.69 25.16
N GLY A 24 -1.92 1.88 26.07
CA GLY A 24 -1.63 2.41 27.42
C GLY A 24 -1.00 3.80 27.41
N GLY A 25 -1.30 4.63 26.40
CA GLY A 25 -0.74 5.98 26.24
C GLY A 25 0.68 6.01 25.64
N VAL A 26 1.21 4.87 25.21
CA VAL A 26 2.53 4.78 24.56
C VAL A 26 2.32 4.55 23.06
N PRO A 27 2.88 5.40 22.18
CA PRO A 27 2.79 5.21 20.74
C PRO A 27 3.79 4.16 20.25
N HIS A 28 3.30 3.20 19.48
CA HIS A 28 4.09 2.18 18.78
C HIS A 28 4.04 2.41 17.28
N ARG A 29 5.15 2.18 16.57
CA ARG A 29 5.27 2.55 15.16
C ARG A 29 5.62 1.35 14.28
N ALA A 30 5.01 1.31 13.11
CA ALA A 30 5.38 0.36 12.08
C ALA A 30 5.20 0.98 10.69
N GLU A 31 5.80 0.37 9.68
CA GLU A 31 5.73 0.86 8.31
C GLU A 31 5.33 -0.27 7.36
N MET A 32 4.34 -0.01 6.50
CA MET A 32 4.08 -0.85 5.34
C MET A 32 4.77 -0.24 4.14
N ILE A 33 5.61 -1.03 3.46
CA ILE A 33 6.39 -0.55 2.32
C ILE A 33 6.08 -1.43 1.12
N TYR A 34 5.56 -0.83 0.05
CA TYR A 34 5.27 -1.52 -1.20
C TYR A 34 5.74 -0.71 -2.40
N LEU A 35 5.86 -1.37 -3.54
CA LEU A 35 6.44 -0.86 -4.77
C LEU A 35 5.38 -0.83 -5.87
N ARG A 36 5.23 0.33 -6.50
CA ARG A 36 4.42 0.54 -7.71
C ARG A 36 5.32 0.76 -8.91
N ARG A 37 5.01 0.13 -10.04
CA ARG A 37 5.73 0.35 -11.31
C ARG A 37 5.30 1.69 -11.95
N PRO A 38 6.21 2.44 -12.57
CA PRO A 38 5.83 3.53 -13.45
C PRO A 38 5.00 2.98 -14.62
N MET A 39 3.81 3.53 -14.85
CA MET A 39 2.94 3.16 -15.96
C MET A 39 2.40 4.42 -16.64
N PRO A 40 1.95 4.35 -17.90
CA PRO A 40 1.45 5.53 -18.62
C PRO A 40 0.32 6.28 -17.88
N ASN A 41 -0.53 5.56 -17.15
CA ASN A 41 -1.61 6.07 -16.32
C ASN A 41 -1.23 6.31 -14.85
N TYR A 42 -0.02 5.92 -14.43
CA TYR A 42 0.50 6.08 -13.07
C TYR A 42 1.72 7.02 -13.08
N LYS A 43 1.45 8.32 -13.24
CA LYS A 43 2.45 9.37 -13.43
C LYS A 43 2.32 10.50 -12.40
N MET A 44 3.42 11.20 -12.16
CA MET A 44 3.40 12.37 -11.28
C MET A 44 2.44 13.44 -11.81
N LYS A 45 1.79 14.14 -10.88
CA LYS A 45 0.98 15.31 -11.19
C LYS A 45 1.90 16.51 -11.51
N PRO A 46 1.49 17.39 -12.43
CA PRO A 46 2.26 18.58 -12.77
C PRO A 46 2.50 19.45 -11.53
N ALA A 47 3.64 20.13 -11.49
CA ALA A 47 3.93 21.10 -10.43
C ALA A 47 3.05 22.34 -10.59
N SER A 48 2.51 22.86 -9.49
CA SER A 48 1.82 24.15 -9.48
C SER A 48 2.79 25.33 -9.65
N ASN A 49 4.06 25.16 -9.25
CA ASN A 49 5.15 26.12 -9.43
C ASN A 49 6.46 25.39 -9.78
N PRO A 50 7.18 25.79 -10.85
CA PRO A 50 8.44 25.15 -11.28
C PRO A 50 9.56 25.19 -10.22
N ASP A 51 9.56 26.15 -9.30
CA ASP A 51 10.66 26.32 -8.32
C ASP A 51 10.54 25.40 -7.09
N GLU A 52 9.38 24.74 -6.87
CA GLU A 52 9.15 23.89 -5.69
C GLU A 52 10.05 22.64 -5.64
N GLY A 53 10.61 22.22 -6.78
CA GLY A 53 11.43 21.00 -6.88
C GLY A 53 12.91 21.16 -6.54
N LEU A 54 13.41 22.39 -6.36
CA LEU A 54 14.86 22.65 -6.31
C LEU A 54 15.53 22.33 -4.97
N TYR A 55 14.78 22.34 -3.85
CA TYR A 55 15.39 22.29 -2.51
C TYR A 55 14.79 21.27 -1.52
N PHE A 56 13.55 20.78 -1.73
CA PHE A 56 12.83 20.02 -0.69
C PHE A 56 12.16 18.71 -1.15
N GLY A 57 12.50 18.20 -2.34
CA GLY A 57 11.79 17.07 -2.94
C GLY A 57 10.35 17.43 -3.36
N ASN A 58 9.66 16.52 -4.04
CA ASN A 58 8.26 16.76 -4.45
C ASN A 58 7.32 16.59 -3.24
N LYS A 59 6.31 17.45 -3.13
CA LYS A 59 5.18 17.26 -2.19
C LYS A 59 4.49 15.93 -2.46
N GLU A 60 3.99 15.26 -1.40
CA GLU A 60 3.36 13.94 -1.51
C GLU A 60 2.22 13.91 -2.54
N GLU A 61 1.41 14.96 -2.55
CA GLU A 61 0.26 15.15 -3.44
C GLU A 61 0.60 15.06 -4.94
N ARG A 62 1.88 15.29 -5.28
CA ARG A 62 2.39 15.26 -6.66
C ARG A 62 2.78 13.86 -7.11
N TYR A 63 3.03 12.93 -6.20
CA TYR A 63 3.29 11.56 -6.58
C TYR A 63 2.03 10.91 -7.19
N PRO A 64 2.20 9.90 -8.06
CA PRO A 64 1.05 9.21 -8.60
C PRO A 64 0.27 8.52 -7.48
N SER A 65 -1.05 8.50 -7.61
CA SER A 65 -1.95 7.76 -6.74
C SER A 65 -3.13 7.31 -7.59
N ASP A 66 -3.64 6.11 -7.34
CA ASP A 66 -4.83 5.58 -7.99
C ASP A 66 -5.66 4.74 -7.02
N ILE A 67 -6.74 4.14 -7.54
CA ILE A 67 -7.70 3.35 -6.77
C ILE A 67 -7.06 2.18 -5.99
N ILE A 68 -5.90 1.66 -6.42
CA ILE A 68 -5.18 0.61 -5.68
C ILE A 68 -4.53 1.18 -4.43
N ASP A 69 -3.90 2.35 -4.54
CA ASP A 69 -3.30 3.03 -3.38
C ASP A 69 -4.41 3.47 -2.41
N ASP A 70 -5.54 3.94 -2.93
CA ASP A 70 -6.69 4.35 -2.13
C ASP A 70 -7.28 3.16 -1.36
N LEU A 71 -7.48 2.00 -2.02
CA LEU A 71 -7.97 0.78 -1.37
C LEU A 71 -7.03 0.29 -0.27
N ILE A 72 -5.71 0.29 -0.54
CA ILE A 72 -4.72 -0.07 0.48
C ILE A 72 -4.81 0.89 1.67
N LEU A 73 -4.82 2.19 1.41
CA LEU A 73 -4.85 3.22 2.44
C LEU A 73 -6.14 3.16 3.26
N GLU A 74 -7.29 2.92 2.63
CA GLU A 74 -8.56 2.71 3.30
C GLU A 74 -8.50 1.48 4.22
N GLY A 75 -7.96 0.37 3.71
CA GLY A 75 -7.72 -0.84 4.48
C GLY A 75 -6.91 -0.55 5.75
N VAL A 76 -5.80 0.18 5.63
CA VAL A 76 -4.94 0.56 6.76
C VAL A 76 -5.66 1.47 7.75
N LYS A 77 -6.38 2.49 7.26
CA LYS A 77 -7.09 3.47 8.10
C LYS A 77 -8.26 2.88 8.89
N LYS A 78 -8.83 1.75 8.48
CA LYS A 78 -9.83 1.03 9.29
C LYS A 78 -9.25 0.43 10.57
N VAL A 79 -7.94 0.16 10.60
CA VAL A 79 -7.27 -0.48 11.73
C VAL A 79 -6.49 0.54 12.55
N TYR A 80 -5.81 1.48 11.90
CA TYR A 80 -4.95 2.46 12.56
C TYR A 80 -5.51 3.88 12.42
N SER A 81 -5.58 4.61 13.53
CA SER A 81 -6.12 5.97 13.59
C SER A 81 -5.15 7.02 13.05
N GLU A 82 -3.84 6.80 13.20
CA GLU A 82 -2.80 7.70 12.73
C GLU A 82 -2.01 7.03 11.60
N VAL A 83 -2.20 7.54 10.39
CA VAL A 83 -1.63 6.99 9.16
C VAL A 83 -0.99 8.11 8.34
N HIS A 84 0.28 7.94 8.01
CA HIS A 84 1.06 8.89 7.21
C HIS A 84 1.58 8.20 5.94
N VAL A 85 1.34 8.82 4.78
CA VAL A 85 1.82 8.30 3.51
C VAL A 85 3.01 9.11 3.05
N ARG A 86 4.04 8.41 2.59
CA ARG A 86 5.19 8.99 1.92
C ARG A 86 5.52 8.17 0.67
N THR A 87 5.72 8.85 -0.43
CA THR A 87 6.21 8.27 -1.68
C THR A 87 7.63 8.75 -1.94
N SER A 88 8.49 7.83 -2.38
CA SER A 88 9.80 8.15 -2.95
C SER A 88 9.97 7.48 -4.30
N LEU A 89 10.91 7.98 -5.11
CA LEU A 89 11.28 7.34 -6.36
C LEU A 89 12.54 6.50 -6.11
N LEU A 90 12.48 5.23 -6.46
CA LEU A 90 13.62 4.32 -6.52
C LEU A 90 14.21 4.43 -7.92
N LEU A 91 15.22 5.27 -8.10
CA LEU A 91 15.82 5.59 -9.39
C LEU A 91 17.29 5.18 -9.48
N PHE A 92 18.00 5.21 -8.35
CA PHE A 92 19.43 4.99 -8.27
C PHE A 92 19.77 3.77 -7.41
N ASN A 93 20.91 3.15 -7.71
CA ASN A 93 21.45 2.02 -6.95
C ASN A 93 21.61 2.32 -5.45
N THR A 94 21.97 3.56 -5.08
CA THR A 94 22.16 3.93 -3.67
C THR A 94 20.87 3.85 -2.84
N GLU A 95 19.72 4.12 -3.45
CA GLU A 95 18.41 4.01 -2.79
C GLU A 95 18.01 2.53 -2.63
N LEU A 96 18.28 1.72 -3.66
CA LEU A 96 18.08 0.28 -3.58
C LEU A 96 18.94 -0.36 -2.49
N ASP A 97 20.22 0.00 -2.43
CA ASP A 97 21.15 -0.46 -1.40
C ASP A 97 20.72 0.00 0.00
N HIS A 98 20.15 1.20 0.11
CA HIS A 98 19.57 1.68 1.37
C HIS A 98 18.48 0.72 1.87
N TYR A 99 17.45 0.44 1.05
CA TYR A 99 16.37 -0.48 1.43
C TYR A 99 16.84 -1.90 1.71
N LYS A 100 17.73 -2.45 0.87
CA LYS A 100 18.34 -3.78 1.09
C LYS A 100 19.09 -3.87 2.42
N ARG A 101 19.70 -2.77 2.87
CA ARG A 101 20.41 -2.73 4.15
C ARG A 101 19.48 -2.54 5.34
N ILE A 102 18.44 -1.71 5.23
CA ILE A 102 17.60 -1.36 6.40
C ILE A 102 16.51 -2.39 6.68
N LEU A 103 15.82 -2.89 5.65
CA LEU A 103 14.61 -3.70 5.82
C LEU A 103 14.85 -5.02 6.56
N PRO A 104 15.99 -5.72 6.37
CA PRO A 104 16.30 -6.93 7.14
C PRO A 104 16.46 -6.71 8.65
N ASN A 105 16.64 -5.47 9.12
CA ASN A 105 16.78 -5.17 10.56
C ASN A 105 15.42 -5.03 11.27
N PHE A 106 14.32 -5.01 10.53
CA PHE A 106 12.97 -4.95 11.08
C PHE A 106 12.38 -6.34 11.21
N ARG A 107 11.50 -6.53 12.20
CA ARG A 107 10.63 -7.70 12.24
C ARG A 107 9.51 -7.50 11.22
N GLN A 108 9.15 -8.57 10.54
CA GLN A 108 8.12 -8.55 9.52
C GLN A 108 6.87 -9.22 10.07
N GLU A 109 5.80 -8.46 10.17
CA GLU A 109 4.46 -8.95 10.47
C GLU A 109 3.57 -8.82 9.22
N SER A 110 2.47 -9.57 9.19
CA SER A 110 1.52 -9.52 8.09
C SER A 110 0.34 -8.62 8.42
N PHE A 111 0.02 -7.69 7.53
CA PHE A 111 -1.23 -6.95 7.56
C PHE A 111 -2.15 -7.45 6.44
N SER A 112 -3.29 -8.00 6.81
CA SER A 112 -4.24 -8.58 5.86
C SER A 112 -5.33 -7.57 5.48
N ILE A 113 -5.57 -7.36 4.19
CA ILE A 113 -6.77 -6.67 3.69
C ILE A 113 -7.67 -7.74 3.09
N ARG A 114 -8.85 -7.93 3.69
CA ARG A 114 -9.88 -8.85 3.22
C ARG A 114 -11.02 -8.06 2.62
N VAL A 115 -11.46 -8.47 1.44
CA VAL A 115 -12.55 -7.81 0.70
C VAL A 115 -13.66 -8.84 0.46
N PHE A 116 -14.87 -8.53 0.92
CA PHE A 116 -16.05 -9.42 0.83
C PHE A 116 -17.25 -8.68 0.22
N PRO A 117 -18.23 -9.38 -0.35
CA PRO A 117 -19.47 -8.73 -0.77
C PRO A 117 -20.19 -8.12 0.42
N HIS A 118 -20.70 -6.91 0.25
CA HIS A 118 -21.71 -6.34 1.13
C HIS A 118 -23.08 -6.87 0.74
N ILE A 119 -23.81 -7.44 1.70
CA ILE A 119 -25.16 -7.97 1.48
C ILE A 119 -26.09 -7.24 2.44
N GLU A 120 -26.82 -6.24 1.95
CA GLU A 120 -27.82 -5.51 2.75
C GLU A 120 -29.17 -6.25 2.75
N ASP A 121 -29.55 -6.81 1.59
CA ASP A 121 -30.82 -7.50 1.41
C ASP A 121 -30.62 -8.90 0.83
N ILE A 122 -31.27 -9.88 1.46
CA ILE A 122 -31.28 -11.26 0.98
C ILE A 122 -32.02 -11.39 -0.35
N ASP A 123 -32.99 -10.51 -0.63
CA ASP A 123 -33.73 -10.51 -1.88
C ASP A 123 -32.82 -10.17 -3.07
N GLU A 124 -31.79 -9.34 -2.88
CA GLU A 124 -30.76 -9.07 -3.91
C GLU A 124 -29.94 -10.33 -4.22
N VAL A 125 -29.59 -11.09 -3.19
CA VAL A 125 -28.88 -12.37 -3.36
C VAL A 125 -29.75 -13.38 -4.09
N ILE A 126 -31.02 -13.52 -3.69
CA ILE A 126 -31.99 -14.42 -4.34
C ILE A 126 -32.21 -14.00 -5.80
N ALA A 127 -32.39 -12.70 -6.06
CA ALA A 127 -32.59 -12.16 -7.40
C ALA A 127 -31.36 -12.34 -8.30
N SER A 128 -30.15 -12.27 -7.74
CA SER A 128 -28.91 -12.54 -8.48
C SER A 128 -28.80 -13.99 -8.96
N GLY A 129 -29.49 -14.93 -8.29
CA GLY A 129 -29.41 -16.36 -8.55
C GLY A 129 -28.04 -16.98 -8.24
N LYS A 130 -27.12 -16.23 -7.61
CA LYS A 130 -25.77 -16.69 -7.28
C LYS A 130 -25.76 -17.52 -5.99
N THR A 131 -24.91 -18.54 -5.97
CA THR A 131 -24.65 -19.37 -4.77
C THR A 131 -23.29 -19.11 -4.16
N SER A 132 -22.47 -18.27 -4.79
CA SER A 132 -21.18 -17.83 -4.29
C SER A 132 -20.86 -16.43 -4.81
N PHE A 133 -20.07 -15.72 -4.02
CA PHE A 133 -19.51 -14.41 -4.37
C PHE A 133 -18.01 -14.48 -4.14
N PRO A 134 -17.21 -13.84 -5.00
CA PRO A 134 -15.78 -13.87 -4.83
C PRO A 134 -15.36 -13.01 -3.63
N GLY A 135 -14.36 -13.48 -2.90
CA GLY A 135 -13.67 -12.71 -1.87
C GLY A 135 -12.19 -12.61 -2.20
N PHE A 136 -11.53 -11.61 -1.65
CA PHE A 136 -10.12 -11.35 -1.94
C PHE A 136 -9.32 -11.08 -0.67
N LEU A 137 -8.07 -11.52 -0.67
CA LEU A 137 -7.11 -11.32 0.43
C LEU A 137 -5.80 -10.80 -0.16
N LYS A 138 -5.38 -9.61 0.28
CA LYS A 138 -4.01 -9.13 0.08
C LYS A 138 -3.29 -9.06 1.41
N ASN A 139 -2.10 -9.65 1.46
CA ASN A 139 -1.17 -9.45 2.56
C ASN A 139 -0.18 -8.34 2.20
N LEU A 140 -0.01 -7.40 3.11
CA LEU A 140 1.05 -6.39 3.11
C LEU A 140 2.07 -6.76 4.18
N ILE A 141 3.34 -6.42 3.93
CA ILE A 141 4.40 -6.58 4.92
C ILE A 141 4.41 -5.34 5.81
N LEU A 142 4.34 -5.57 7.12
CA LEU A 142 4.45 -4.56 8.15
C LEU A 142 5.84 -4.69 8.81
N TYR A 143 6.69 -3.70 8.58
CA TYR A 143 8.03 -3.62 9.14
C TYR A 143 7.95 -2.95 10.52
N CYS A 144 8.17 -3.76 11.55
CA CYS A 144 8.09 -3.37 12.95
C CYS A 144 9.50 -3.25 13.54
N PHE A 145 9.71 -2.27 14.42
CA PHE A 145 10.90 -2.30 15.25
C PHE A 145 10.91 -3.56 16.12
N PRO A 146 12.08 -4.19 16.40
CA PRO A 146 12.12 -5.48 17.08
C PRO A 146 11.32 -5.58 18.38
N HIS A 147 11.27 -4.49 19.16
CA HIS A 147 10.55 -4.43 20.44
C HIS A 147 9.06 -4.08 20.31
N GLU A 148 8.58 -3.74 19.11
CA GLU A 148 7.21 -3.30 18.87
C GLU A 148 6.35 -4.36 18.18
N THR A 149 6.98 -5.42 17.65
CA THR A 149 6.35 -6.53 16.92
C THR A 149 5.04 -7.03 17.53
N GLN A 150 5.00 -7.26 18.85
CA GLN A 150 3.83 -7.81 19.56
C GLN A 150 2.56 -6.95 19.47
N PHE A 151 2.70 -5.65 19.22
CA PHE A 151 1.56 -4.75 19.09
C PHE A 151 0.91 -4.83 17.71
N PHE A 152 1.66 -5.36 16.73
CA PHE A 152 1.29 -5.35 15.33
C PHE A 152 0.92 -6.73 14.76
N GLN A 153 0.85 -7.76 15.59
CA GLN A 153 0.55 -9.14 15.18
C GLN A 153 -0.89 -9.30 14.68
N ASP A 154 -1.05 -10.14 13.65
CA ASP A 154 -2.34 -10.60 13.11
C ASP A 154 -3.34 -9.49 12.73
N ASN A 155 -2.86 -8.30 12.38
CA ASN A 155 -3.74 -7.21 12.02
C ASN A 155 -4.44 -7.47 10.67
N CYS A 156 -5.76 -7.26 10.68
CA CYS A 156 -6.62 -7.49 9.53
C CYS A 156 -7.62 -6.33 9.39
N SER A 157 -7.77 -5.87 8.16
CA SER A 157 -8.84 -4.98 7.73
C SER A 157 -9.88 -5.75 6.93
N ILE A 158 -11.15 -5.39 7.12
CA ILE A 158 -12.26 -5.91 6.33
C ILE A 158 -12.88 -4.75 5.55
N LEU A 159 -12.83 -4.86 4.24
CA LEU A 159 -13.48 -3.98 3.28
C LEU A 159 -14.61 -4.76 2.61
N GLU A 160 -15.57 -4.01 2.08
CA GLU A 160 -16.76 -4.57 1.47
C GLU A 160 -16.99 -3.95 0.09
N TYR A 161 -17.55 -4.72 -0.84
CA TYR A 161 -17.93 -4.23 -2.17
C TYR A 161 -19.41 -4.52 -2.45
N ALA A 162 -20.06 -3.61 -3.17
CA ALA A 162 -21.45 -3.82 -3.59
C ALA A 162 -21.54 -4.91 -4.66
N ILE A 163 -22.54 -5.79 -4.59
CA ILE A 163 -22.67 -6.97 -5.46
C ILE A 163 -22.74 -6.59 -6.95
N ASP A 164 -23.35 -5.45 -7.28
CA ASP A 164 -23.44 -4.91 -8.64
C ASP A 164 -22.09 -4.45 -9.21
N LYS A 165 -21.06 -4.32 -8.36
CA LYS A 165 -19.68 -3.95 -8.70
C LYS A 165 -18.71 -5.13 -8.80
N GLU A 166 -19.20 -6.38 -8.81
CA GLU A 166 -18.36 -7.58 -8.80
C GLU A 166 -17.32 -7.63 -9.95
N ASN A 167 -17.68 -7.20 -11.17
CA ASN A 167 -16.73 -7.18 -12.29
C ASN A 167 -15.63 -6.13 -12.08
N GLU A 168 -16.00 -4.94 -11.62
CA GLU A 168 -15.06 -3.84 -11.35
C GLU A 168 -14.07 -4.22 -10.24
N ILE A 169 -14.55 -4.90 -9.19
CA ILE A 169 -13.69 -5.31 -8.07
C ILE A 169 -12.76 -6.46 -8.48
N THR A 170 -13.22 -7.38 -9.34
CA THR A 170 -12.39 -8.51 -9.81
C THR A 170 -11.22 -8.00 -10.66
N ASP A 171 -11.46 -7.03 -11.55
CA ASP A 171 -10.40 -6.39 -12.33
C ASP A 171 -9.42 -5.61 -11.42
N LEU A 172 -9.94 -4.93 -10.39
CA LEU A 172 -9.12 -4.22 -9.42
C LEU A 172 -8.18 -5.17 -8.65
N TRP A 173 -8.65 -6.36 -8.25
CA TRP A 173 -7.82 -7.35 -7.56
C TRP A 173 -6.66 -7.83 -8.41
N LYS A 174 -6.94 -8.17 -9.68
CA LYS A 174 -5.89 -8.61 -10.61
C LYS A 174 -4.82 -7.52 -10.75
N ARG A 175 -5.24 -6.28 -10.94
CA ARG A 175 -4.31 -5.14 -11.00
C ARG A 175 -3.52 -4.97 -9.70
N LEU A 176 -4.16 -5.13 -8.55
CA LEU A 176 -3.50 -5.03 -7.24
C LEU A 176 -2.47 -6.16 -7.02
N GLU A 177 -2.68 -7.36 -7.58
CA GLU A 177 -1.68 -8.43 -7.57
C GLU A 177 -0.50 -8.13 -8.51
N GLU A 178 -0.79 -7.63 -9.72
CA GLU A 178 0.21 -7.38 -10.75
C GLU A 178 1.05 -6.11 -10.51
N GLU A 179 0.43 -5.06 -9.96
CA GLU A 179 1.02 -3.73 -9.84
C GLU A 179 1.66 -3.45 -8.47
N VAL A 180 1.31 -4.22 -7.43
CA VAL A 180 1.83 -4.05 -6.06
C VAL A 180 2.80 -5.17 -5.74
N SER A 181 4.08 -4.80 -5.61
CA SER A 181 5.18 -5.70 -5.28
C SER A 181 5.90 -5.26 -4.00
N PHE A 182 6.75 -6.13 -3.46
CA PHE A 182 7.58 -5.85 -2.29
C PHE A 182 9.06 -5.98 -2.66
N PHE A 183 9.94 -5.50 -1.80
CA PHE A 183 11.37 -5.75 -1.97
C PHE A 183 11.66 -7.25 -1.86
N ASN A 184 12.38 -7.78 -2.86
CA ASN A 184 12.98 -9.10 -2.76
C ASN A 184 14.27 -8.96 -1.93
N LEU A 185 14.17 -9.26 -0.63
CA LEU A 185 15.25 -9.18 0.34
C LEU A 185 16.05 -10.48 0.40
#